data_AF-A0A6G0RI53-F1
#
_entry.id   AF-A0A6G0RI53-F1
#
_cell.length_a   1.000
_cell.length_b   1.000
_cell.length_c   1.000
_cell.angle_alpha   90.00
_cell.angle_beta   90.00
_cell.angle_gamma   90.00
#
_symmetry.space_group_name_H-M   'P 1'
#
loop_
_entity.id
_entity.type
_entity.pdbx_description
1 polymer ?
#
loop_
_entity_poly.entity_id
_entity_poly.type
_entity_poly.pdbx_seq_one_letter_code
_entity_poly.pdbx_strand_id
1 'polypeptide(L)' 'MRLSPREEDHLMLHSAGFLAQKRLARGLRLNYTESVALLATQVLEFIRDGKTVAELMTLGAQMLG' A
#
# COMPACT_ATOMS: atom_id res chain seq x y z
N MET A 1 -14.95 -16.22 6.12
CA MET A 1 -14.37 -15.44 7.24
C MET A 1 -15.46 -14.56 7.82
N ARG A 2 -15.42 -14.22 9.11
CA ARG A 2 -16.29 -13.18 9.71
C ARG A 2 -15.48 -11.90 9.79
N LEU A 3 -15.40 -11.19 8.67
CA LEU A 3 -14.63 -9.96 8.58
C LEU A 3 -15.44 -8.82 9.18
N SER A 4 -14.76 -7.94 9.90
CA SER A 4 -15.29 -6.62 10.23
C SER A 4 -15.27 -5.74 8.97
N PRO A 5 -16.13 -4.71 8.88
CA PRO A 5 -16.11 -3.76 7.77
C PRO A 5 -14.73 -3.16 7.50
N ARG A 6 -13.96 -2.91 8.57
CA ARG A 6 -12.59 -2.40 8.47
C ARG A 6 -11.62 -3.39 7.81
N GLU A 7 -11.76 -4.68 8.09
CA GLU A 7 -10.93 -5.70 7.45
C GLU A 7 -11.30 -5.86 5.97
N GLU A 8 -12.58 -5.73 5.62
CA GLU A 8 -13.02 -5.69 4.23
C GLU A 8 -12.43 -4.49 3.48
N ASP A 9 -12.45 -3.29 4.08
CA ASP A 9 -11.83 -2.09 3.52
C ASP A 9 -10.32 -2.27 3.28
N HIS A 10 -9.60 -2.90 4.22
CA HIS A 10 -8.18 -3.21 4.04
C HIS A 10 -7.93 -4.18 2.88
N LEU A 11 -8.81 -5.17 2.66
CA LEU A 11 -8.71 -6.08 1.51
C LEU A 11 -8.97 -5.34 0.18
N MET A 12 -9.92 -4.42 0.16
CA MET A 12 -10.17 -3.56 -1.00
C MET A 12 -8.97 -2.66 -1.29
N LEU A 13 -8.37 -2.07 -0.25
CA LEU A 13 -7.16 -1.25 -0.36
C LEU A 13 -5.98 -2.06 -0.92
N HIS A 14 -5.73 -3.26 -0.39
CA HIS A 14 -4.70 -4.16 -0.91
C HIS A 14 -4.92 -4.48 -2.39
N SER A 15 -6.18 -4.73 -2.80
CA SER A 15 -6.52 -5.00 -4.20
C SER A 15 -6.17 -3.81 -5.11
N ALA A 16 -6.43 -2.58 -4.67
CA ALA A 16 -6.08 -1.36 -5.39
C ALA A 16 -4.55 -1.15 -5.43
N GLY A 17 -3.84 -1.37 -4.32
CA GLY A 17 -2.38 -1.25 -4.25
C GLY A 17 -1.67 -2.27 -5.12
N PHE A 18 -2.13 -3.54 -5.13
CA PHE A 18 -1.57 -4.58 -5.98
C PHE A 18 -1.81 -4.29 -7.47
N LEU A 19 -2.97 -3.71 -7.83
CA LEU A 19 -3.21 -3.24 -9.19
C LEU A 19 -2.24 -2.10 -9.57
N ALA A 20 -2.00 -1.15 -8.66
CA ALA A 20 -1.04 -0.07 -8.86
C ALA A 20 0.39 -0.61 -9.04
N GLN A 21 0.83 -1.58 -8.23
CA GLN A 21 2.13 -2.26 -8.39
C GLN A 21 2.30 -2.85 -9.79
N LYS A 22 1.28 -3.57 -10.29
CA LYS A 22 1.31 -4.14 -11.65
C LYS A 22 1.38 -3.07 -12.74
N ARG A 23 0.73 -1.92 -12.56
CA ARG A 23 0.80 -0.80 -13.50
C ARG A 23 2.19 -0.17 -13.49
N LEU A 24 2.74 0.10 -12.30
CA LEU A 24 4.08 0.63 -12.11
C LEU A 24 5.16 -0.29 -12.70
N ALA A 25 5.06 -1.60 -12.47
CA ALA A 25 5.98 -2.60 -13.01
C ALA A 25 5.99 -2.66 -14.55
N ARG A 26 4.92 -2.20 -15.22
CA ARG A 26 4.86 -2.04 -16.68
C ARG A 26 5.39 -0.69 -17.17
N GLY A 27 5.94 0.14 -16.28
CA GLY A 27 6.47 1.46 -16.59
C GLY A 27 5.40 2.55 -16.74
N LEU A 28 4.16 2.30 -16.30
CA LEU A 28 3.12 3.32 -16.32
C LEU A 28 3.30 4.28 -15.14
N ARG A 29 3.16 5.58 -15.41
CA ARG A 29 3.10 6.59 -14.35
C ARG A 29 1.79 6.43 -13.58
N LEU A 30 1.90 6.28 -12.26
CA LEU A 30 0.73 6.16 -11.39
C LEU A 30 -0.01 7.50 -11.28
N ASN A 31 -1.33 7.42 -11.21
CA ASN A 31 -2.16 8.55 -10.82
C ASN A 31 -2.17 8.74 -9.28
N TYR A 32 -2.90 9.73 -8.80
CA TYR A 32 -2.95 10.04 -7.36
C TYR A 32 -3.48 8.88 -6.53
N THR A 33 -4.61 8.28 -6.91
CA THR A 33 -5.26 7.22 -6.13
C THR A 33 -4.45 5.92 -6.15
N GLU A 34 -3.81 5.61 -7.28
CA GLU A 34 -2.88 4.49 -7.42
C GLU A 34 -1.64 4.68 -6.55
N SER A 35 -1.08 5.89 -6.50
CA SER A 35 0.07 6.22 -5.66
C SER A 35 -0.26 6.06 -4.18
N VAL A 36 -1.41 6.60 -3.74
CA VAL A 36 -1.87 6.45 -2.35
C VAL A 36 -2.14 4.98 -2.01
N ALA A 37 -2.83 4.24 -2.88
CA ALA A 37 -3.13 2.83 -2.65
C ALA A 37 -1.86 1.96 -2.57
N LEU A 38 -0.87 2.23 -3.43
CA LEU A 38 0.43 1.58 -3.40
C LEU A 38 1.13 1.80 -2.07
N LEU A 39 1.27 3.07 -1.65
CA LEU A 39 1.95 3.45 -0.42
C LEU A 39 1.26 2.81 0.80
N ALA A 40 -0.06 2.96 0.89
CA ALA A 40 -0.82 2.44 2.01
C ALA A 40 -0.71 0.90 2.11
N THR A 41 -0.76 0.20 0.96
CA THR A 41 -0.62 -1.26 0.94
C THR A 41 0.75 -1.70 1.43
N GLN A 42 1.85 -1.08 0.96
CA GLN A 42 3.18 -1.47 1.45
C GLN A 42 3.44 -1.08 2.91
N VAL A 43 2.90 0.04 3.37
CA VAL A 43 2.99 0.40 4.79
C VAL A 43 2.27 -0.65 5.66
N LEU A 44 1.11 -1.16 5.23
CA LEU A 44 0.41 -2.24 5.93
C LEU A 44 1.23 -3.54 5.98
N GLU A 45 1.90 -3.90 4.89
CA GLU A 45 2.80 -5.06 4.88
C GLU A 45 4.00 -4.86 5.81
N PHE A 46 4.59 -3.66 5.83
CA PHE A 46 5.68 -3.36 6.77
C PHE A 46 5.24 -3.34 8.24
N ILE A 47 4.00 -2.93 8.52
CA ILE A 47 3.39 -3.09 9.85
C ILE A 47 3.30 -4.59 10.18
N ARG A 48 2.93 -5.43 9.21
CA ARG A 48 2.84 -6.88 9.41
C ARG A 48 4.21 -7.51 9.68
N ASP A 49 5.27 -6.98 9.06
CA ASP A 49 6.68 -7.34 9.29
C ASP A 49 7.21 -6.87 10.65
N GLY A 50 6.46 -6.05 11.39
CA GLY A 50 6.81 -5.58 12.72
C GLY A 50 7.70 -4.33 12.74
N LYS A 51 7.73 -3.54 11.65
CA LYS A 51 8.47 -2.26 11.64
C LYS A 51 7.83 -1.23 12.57
N THR A 52 8.67 -0.40 13.16
CA THR A 52 8.26 0.72 14.00
C THR A 52 7.68 1.86 13.18
N VAL A 53 6.84 2.69 13.81
CA VAL A 53 6.24 3.86 13.16
C VAL A 53 7.31 4.81 12.57
N ALA A 54 8.42 5.00 13.28
CA ALA A 54 9.52 5.85 12.80
C ALA A 54 10.14 5.31 11.50
N GLU A 55 10.37 3.99 11.42
CA GLU A 55 10.87 3.35 10.19
C GLU A 55 9.87 3.48 9.05
N LEU A 56 8.57 3.31 9.32
CA LEU A 56 7.51 3.44 8.32
C LEU A 56 7.45 4.85 7.72
N MET A 57 7.61 5.89 8.55
CA MET A 57 7.63 7.27 8.07
C MET A 57 8.80 7.53 7.11
N THR A 58 9.98 7.00 7.42
CA THR A 58 11.16 7.12 6.56
C THR A 58 11.00 6.29 5.28
N LEU A 59 10.61 5.02 5.40
CA LEU A 59 10.47 4.12 4.25
C LEU A 59 9.40 4.59 3.28
N GLY A 60 8.22 4.98 3.79
CA GLY A 60 7.10 5.44 2.96
C GLY A 60 7.45 6.65 2.10
N ALA A 61 8.25 7.58 2.63
CA ALA A 61 8.72 8.76 1.90
C ALA A 61 9.70 8.44 0.76
N GLN A 62 10.33 7.26 0.76
CA GLN A 62 11.33 6.84 -0.23
C GLN A 62 10.78 5.90 -1.31
N MET A 63 9.50 5.54 -1.23
CA MET A 63 8.90 4.50 -2.09
C MET A 63 8.60 4.95 -3.53
N LEU A 64 8.33 6.23 -3.72
CA LEU A 64 8.02 6.82 -5.02
C LEU A 64 8.99 7.98 -5.27
N GLY A 65 9.52 8.06 -6.49
CA GLY A 65 10.48 9.07 -6.93
C GLY A 65 10.00 9.84 -8.16
#